data_AF-A0A0S9Q8M3-F1
#
_entry.id   AF-A0A0S9Q8M3-F1
#
_cell.length_a   1.000
_cell.length_b   1.000
_cell.length_c   1.000
_cell.angle_alpha   90.00
_cell.angle_beta   90.00
_cell.angle_gamma   90.00
#
_symmetry.space_group_name_H-M   'P 1'
#
loop_
_entity.id
_entity.type
_entity.pdbx_description
1 polymer ?
#
loop_
_entity_poly.entity_id
_entity_poly.type
_entity_poly.pdbx_seq_one_letter_code
_entity_poly.pdbx_strand_id
1 'polypeptide(L)'
;MILSRTAPFALLAALALPATLASPATAQPAAGLDRPLLVHGNYCGPGNNAPLPPIDALDAACARHDACTPSGGLPSRACNVRLEREASAVARDPRQTDELRAMAGLVSASITLIPSDDLIRPAAHRSVVTLPAAPTIERPSDAED
;
A
#
# COMPACT_ATOMS: atom_id res chain seq x y z
N MET A 1 -50.94 -31.61 51.00
CA MET A 1 -50.27 -30.70 50.05
C MET A 1 -49.84 -31.51 48.84
N ILE A 2 -50.36 -31.13 47.67
CA ILE A 2 -50.30 -31.86 46.41
C ILE A 2 -48.94 -31.68 45.75
N LEU A 3 -48.35 -32.81 45.37
CA LEU A 3 -47.26 -32.99 44.42
C LEU A 3 -47.66 -32.44 43.05
N SER A 4 -46.77 -31.73 42.34
CA SER A 4 -46.55 -31.99 40.91
C SER A 4 -45.34 -31.25 40.36
N ARG A 5 -44.43 -32.07 39.82
CA ARG A 5 -43.30 -31.73 38.94
C ARG A 5 -43.80 -31.65 37.51
N THR A 6 -43.52 -30.57 36.81
CA THR A 6 -43.39 -30.48 35.35
C THR A 6 -42.56 -29.22 35.07
N ALA A 7 -41.72 -29.10 34.06
CA ALA A 7 -40.92 -30.01 33.26
C ALA A 7 -39.90 -29.07 32.56
N PRO A 8 -38.66 -29.53 32.27
CA PRO A 8 -37.59 -28.73 31.70
C PRO A 8 -37.84 -28.48 30.20
N PHE A 9 -38.67 -27.49 29.87
CA PHE A 9 -39.08 -27.16 28.50
C PHE A 9 -38.66 -25.75 28.08
N ALA A 10 -37.40 -25.39 28.34
CA ALA A 10 -36.81 -24.20 27.71
C ALA A 10 -35.37 -24.44 27.22
N LEU A 11 -34.96 -25.69 27.09
CA LEU A 11 -33.65 -26.09 26.58
C LEU A 11 -33.75 -26.65 25.16
N LEU A 12 -34.44 -26.00 24.22
CA LEU A 12 -34.51 -26.45 22.82
C LEU A 12 -34.77 -25.31 21.80
N ALA A 13 -34.40 -24.06 22.11
CA ALA A 13 -34.51 -22.94 21.16
C ALA A 13 -33.14 -22.35 20.74
N ALA A 14 -32.06 -23.16 20.82
CA ALA A 14 -30.69 -22.69 20.59
C ALA A 14 -30.05 -23.14 19.26
N LEU A 15 -30.77 -23.83 18.37
CA LEU A 15 -30.16 -24.44 17.16
C LEU A 15 -31.04 -24.27 15.92
N ALA A 16 -31.18 -23.04 15.43
CA ALA A 16 -31.58 -22.78 14.04
C ALA A 16 -31.26 -21.33 13.64
N LEU A 17 -29.99 -20.93 13.66
CA LEU A 17 -29.52 -19.82 12.83
C LEU A 17 -28.88 -20.44 11.58
N PRO A 18 -29.54 -20.45 10.41
CA PRO A 18 -28.91 -20.90 9.19
C PRO A 18 -27.77 -19.95 8.84
N ALA A 19 -26.59 -20.54 8.72
CA ALA A 19 -25.40 -19.92 8.16
C ALA A 19 -25.63 -19.61 6.67
N THR A 20 -25.98 -18.37 6.32
CA THR A 20 -25.70 -17.79 4.99
C THR A 20 -25.85 -16.27 5.02
N LEU A 21 -24.85 -15.55 5.54
CA LEU A 21 -24.59 -14.16 5.12
C LEU A 21 -23.40 -14.16 4.16
N ALA A 22 -23.48 -14.93 3.09
CA ALA A 22 -22.61 -14.75 1.94
C ALA A 22 -23.28 -13.73 1.03
N SER A 23 -23.19 -12.44 1.39
CA SER A 23 -23.51 -11.38 0.46
C SER A 23 -22.52 -11.47 -0.70
N PRO A 24 -22.97 -11.63 -1.96
CA PRO A 24 -22.06 -11.45 -3.08
C PRO A 24 -21.59 -10.00 -3.03
N ALA A 25 -20.28 -9.80 -2.83
CA ALA A 25 -19.67 -8.49 -3.02
C ALA A 25 -19.72 -8.17 -4.52
N THR A 26 -20.81 -7.56 -4.95
CA THR A 26 -20.88 -6.99 -6.30
C THR A 26 -19.97 -5.77 -6.29
N ALA A 27 -18.90 -5.80 -7.10
CA ALA A 27 -18.09 -4.62 -7.33
C ALA A 27 -19.01 -3.55 -7.95
N GLN A 28 -19.18 -2.42 -7.24
CA GLN A 28 -19.93 -1.30 -7.81
C GLN A 28 -19.16 -0.79 -9.03
N PRO A 29 -19.81 -0.61 -10.20
CA PRO A 29 -19.16 0.03 -11.33
C PRO A 29 -18.73 1.42 -10.87
N ALA A 30 -17.45 1.75 -11.03
CA ALA A 30 -16.88 3.04 -10.69
C ALA A 30 -17.31 4.14 -11.69
N ALA A 31 -18.61 4.24 -11.96
CA ALA A 31 -19.18 5.29 -12.78
C ALA A 31 -19.08 6.61 -12.00
N GLY A 32 -18.16 7.49 -12.42
CA GLY A 32 -17.98 8.83 -11.84
C GLY A 32 -16.56 9.20 -11.37
N LEU A 33 -15.52 8.43 -11.72
CA LEU A 33 -14.11 8.74 -11.40
C LEU A 33 -13.49 9.90 -12.23
N ASP A 34 -14.32 10.73 -12.88
CA ASP A 34 -13.84 11.87 -13.68
C ASP A 34 -13.18 12.97 -12.84
N ARG A 35 -13.28 12.86 -11.50
CA ARG A 35 -12.69 13.78 -10.52
C ARG A 35 -11.71 13.04 -9.61
N PRO A 36 -10.62 13.70 -9.19
CA PRO A 36 -9.65 13.12 -8.27
C PRO A 36 -10.29 12.80 -6.92
N LEU A 37 -9.99 11.61 -6.39
CA LEU A 37 -10.49 11.15 -5.09
C LEU A 37 -9.40 11.36 -4.04
N LEU A 38 -9.32 12.59 -3.56
CA LEU A 38 -8.29 12.99 -2.60
C LEU A 38 -8.73 12.71 -1.17
N VAL A 39 -7.88 12.01 -0.45
CA VAL A 39 -7.97 11.81 1.00
C VAL A 39 -7.52 13.07 1.73
N HIS A 40 -6.56 13.80 1.16
CA HIS A 40 -6.00 15.01 1.74
C HIS A 40 -5.39 15.92 0.67
N GLY A 41 -5.50 17.23 0.87
CA GLY A 41 -4.83 18.24 0.06
C GLY A 41 -5.15 18.18 -1.44
N ASN A 42 -4.12 18.37 -2.26
CA ASN A 42 -4.21 18.41 -3.72
C ASN A 42 -3.69 17.13 -4.39
N TYR A 43 -2.99 16.26 -3.65
CA TYR A 43 -2.23 15.15 -4.22
C TYR A 43 -2.39 13.80 -3.49
N CYS A 44 -2.90 13.77 -2.25
CA CYS A 44 -2.97 12.49 -1.54
C CYS A 44 -4.23 11.71 -1.93
N GLY A 45 -4.16 10.89 -3.00
CA GLY A 45 -5.22 9.96 -3.40
C GLY A 45 -5.09 9.51 -4.86
N PRO A 46 -6.03 8.70 -5.39
CA PRO A 46 -6.11 8.43 -6.82
C PRO A 46 -6.46 9.70 -7.63
N GLY A 47 -5.58 10.03 -8.59
CA GLY A 47 -5.63 11.30 -9.32
C GLY A 47 -5.03 12.46 -8.50
N ASN A 48 -4.97 13.66 -9.08
CA ASN A 48 -4.50 14.87 -8.38
C ASN A 48 -5.02 16.16 -9.02
N ASN A 49 -4.83 17.28 -8.30
CA ASN A 49 -5.18 18.62 -8.72
C ASN A 49 -3.98 19.39 -9.32
N ALA A 50 -3.01 18.71 -9.95
CA ALA A 50 -1.90 19.41 -10.59
C ALA A 50 -2.43 20.46 -11.59
N PRO A 51 -1.86 21.68 -11.65
CA PRO A 51 -0.57 22.09 -11.08
C PRO A 51 -0.66 22.88 -9.75
N LEU A 52 -1.70 22.71 -8.93
CA LEU A 52 -1.84 23.47 -7.67
C LEU A 52 -0.65 23.22 -6.71
N PRO A 53 -0.21 24.21 -5.92
CA PRO A 53 0.85 23.97 -4.94
C PRO A 53 0.38 23.00 -3.84
N PRO A 54 1.26 22.16 -3.28
CA PRO A 54 0.93 21.39 -2.09
C PRO A 54 0.61 22.28 -0.91
N ILE A 55 -0.37 21.88 -0.08
CA ILE A 55 -0.85 22.72 1.02
C ILE A 55 -0.10 22.50 2.35
N ASP A 56 0.58 21.36 2.48
CA ASP A 56 1.43 21.04 3.64
C ASP A 56 2.52 20.00 3.29
N ALA A 57 3.25 19.53 4.31
CA ALA A 57 4.35 18.59 4.15
C ALA A 57 3.92 17.20 3.68
N LEU A 58 2.73 16.73 4.09
CA LEU A 58 2.20 15.43 3.66
C LEU A 58 1.76 15.52 2.19
N ASP A 59 1.02 16.56 1.85
CA ASP A 59 0.57 16.83 0.49
C ASP A 59 1.76 17.00 -0.46
N ALA A 60 2.85 17.62 0.00
CA ALA A 60 4.08 17.73 -0.78
C ALA A 60 4.77 16.37 -1.01
N ALA A 61 4.67 15.44 -0.07
CA ALA A 61 5.15 14.07 -0.26
C ALA A 61 4.32 13.31 -1.30
N CYS A 62 2.99 13.45 -1.23
CA CYS A 62 2.07 12.90 -2.22
C CYS A 62 2.34 13.47 -3.62
N ALA A 63 2.52 14.79 -3.75
CA ALA A 63 2.83 15.43 -5.03
C ALA A 63 4.09 14.88 -5.70
N ARG A 64 5.14 14.59 -4.90
CA ARG A 64 6.37 13.97 -5.41
C ARG A 64 6.19 12.50 -5.77
N HIS A 65 5.29 11.78 -5.11
CA HIS A 65 4.93 10.41 -5.45
C HIS A 65 4.17 10.35 -6.78
N ASP A 66 3.22 11.24 -6.99
CA ASP A 66 2.48 11.38 -8.25
C ASP A 66 3.41 11.69 -9.41
N ALA A 67 4.33 12.65 -9.23
CA ALA A 67 5.33 13.00 -10.23
C ALA A 67 6.34 11.88 -10.52
N CYS A 68 6.51 10.92 -9.60
CA CYS A 68 7.36 9.74 -9.78
C CYS A 68 6.67 8.66 -10.62
N THR A 69 5.34 8.72 -10.77
CA THR A 69 4.52 7.72 -11.44
C THR A 69 4.33 8.08 -12.91
N PRO A 70 4.64 7.19 -13.87
CA PRO A 70 4.39 7.46 -15.28
C PRO A 70 2.88 7.69 -15.52
N SER A 71 2.56 8.62 -16.42
CA SER A 71 1.17 9.00 -16.70
C SER A 71 0.31 7.78 -17.08
N GLY A 72 -0.75 7.53 -16.30
CA GLY A 72 -1.67 6.41 -16.52
C GLY A 72 -1.13 5.02 -16.11
N GLY A 73 0.04 4.95 -15.47
CA GLY A 73 0.66 3.71 -15.01
C GLY A 73 0.60 3.51 -13.49
N LEU A 74 1.13 2.37 -13.03
CA LEU A 74 1.37 2.11 -11.61
C LEU A 74 2.66 2.77 -11.15
N PRO A 75 2.75 3.19 -9.87
CA PRO A 75 4.01 3.65 -9.29
C PRO A 75 5.02 2.51 -9.26
N SER A 76 6.30 2.82 -9.40
CA SER A 76 7.34 1.83 -9.10
C SER A 76 7.44 1.55 -7.61
N ARG A 77 8.00 0.40 -7.23
CA ARG A 77 8.28 0.08 -5.82
C ARG A 77 9.14 1.15 -5.15
N ALA A 78 10.08 1.73 -5.89
CA ALA A 78 10.94 2.80 -5.38
C ALA A 78 10.13 4.07 -5.07
N CYS A 79 9.15 4.43 -5.91
CA CYS A 79 8.23 5.54 -5.63
C CYS A 79 7.44 5.28 -4.34
N ASN A 80 6.88 4.09 -4.17
CA ASN A 80 6.11 3.72 -2.98
C ASN A 80 6.95 3.79 -1.70
N VAL A 81 8.17 3.24 -1.71
CA VAL A 81 9.10 3.30 -0.56
C VAL A 81 9.51 4.74 -0.23
N ARG A 82 9.66 5.60 -1.24
CA ARG A 82 9.96 7.01 -1.03
C ARG A 82 8.79 7.72 -0.32
N LEU A 83 7.56 7.51 -0.77
CA LEU A 83 6.38 8.09 -0.12
C LEU A 83 6.21 7.56 1.31
N GLU A 84 6.39 6.26 1.53
CA GLU A 84 6.37 5.65 2.87
C GLU A 84 7.30 6.43 3.81
N ARG A 85 8.57 6.60 3.45
CA ARG A 85 9.56 7.27 4.29
C ARG A 85 9.20 8.73 4.59
N GLU A 86 8.76 9.47 3.58
CA GLU A 86 8.41 10.89 3.72
C GLU A 86 7.17 11.07 4.60
N ALA A 87 6.10 10.30 4.37
CA ALA A 87 4.91 10.33 5.20
C ALA A 87 5.22 9.89 6.64
N SER A 88 6.06 8.88 6.82
CA SER A 88 6.53 8.43 8.13
C SER A 88 7.32 9.51 8.89
N ALA A 89 8.06 10.36 8.17
CA ALA A 89 8.75 11.50 8.78
C ALA A 89 7.76 12.56 9.26
N VAL A 90 6.74 12.89 8.46
CA VAL A 90 5.66 13.82 8.86
C VAL A 90 4.91 13.29 10.08
N ALA A 91 4.60 11.99 10.11
CA ALA A 91 3.89 11.35 11.24
C ALA A 91 4.63 11.48 12.58
N ARG A 92 5.98 11.50 12.55
CA ARG A 92 6.84 11.62 13.72
C ARG A 92 7.23 13.06 14.07
N ASP A 93 6.90 14.04 13.24
CA ASP A 93 7.26 15.44 13.47
C ASP A 93 6.32 16.07 14.53
N PRO A 94 6.82 16.42 15.73
CA PRO A 94 6.00 17.00 16.79
C PRO A 94 5.51 18.42 16.49
N ARG A 95 5.99 19.05 15.41
CA ARG A 95 5.52 20.36 14.98
C ARG A 95 4.22 20.30 14.17
N GLN A 96 3.83 19.13 13.69
CA GLN A 96 2.61 18.92 12.92
C GLN A 96 1.41 18.72 13.85
N THR A 97 0.19 19.00 13.36
CA THR A 97 -1.03 18.73 14.11
C THR A 97 -1.22 17.22 14.30
N ASP A 98 -1.86 16.81 15.39
CA ASP A 98 -2.10 15.38 15.67
C ASP A 98 -2.91 14.69 14.57
N GLU A 99 -3.87 15.40 13.98
CA GLU A 99 -4.64 14.92 12.84
C GLU A 99 -3.75 14.68 11.61
N LEU A 100 -2.89 15.64 11.25
CA LEU A 100 -1.98 15.49 10.11
C LEU A 100 -0.97 14.37 10.35
N ARG A 101 -0.48 14.21 11.59
CA ARG A 101 0.42 13.11 11.97
C ARG A 101 -0.27 11.76 11.85
N ALA A 102 -1.53 11.65 12.28
CA ALA A 102 -2.31 10.43 12.16
C ALA A 102 -2.58 10.07 10.69
N MET A 103 -2.99 11.04 9.87
CA MET A 103 -3.17 10.85 8.42
C MET A 103 -1.86 10.44 7.74
N ALA A 104 -0.74 11.09 8.05
CA ALA A 104 0.57 10.74 7.51
C ALA A 104 0.97 9.31 7.91
N GLY A 105 0.65 8.89 9.14
CA GLY A 105 0.82 7.50 9.59
C GLY A 105 -0.02 6.52 8.76
N LEU A 106 -1.27 6.85 8.48
CA LEU A 106 -2.14 6.04 7.62
C LEU A 106 -1.60 5.93 6.19
N VAL A 107 -1.20 7.05 5.57
CA VAL A 107 -0.60 7.07 4.23
C VAL A 107 0.68 6.24 4.19
N SER A 108 1.55 6.39 5.19
CA SER A 108 2.77 5.60 5.33
C SER A 108 2.49 4.10 5.46
N ALA A 109 1.42 3.70 6.13
CA ALA A 109 1.09 2.29 6.31
C ALA A 109 0.38 1.69 5.09
N SER A 110 -0.49 2.45 4.42
CA SER A 110 -1.29 1.95 3.30
C SER A 110 -0.50 1.87 2.00
N ILE A 111 0.51 2.73 1.80
CA ILE A 111 1.30 2.76 0.57
C ILE A 111 2.03 1.44 0.28
N THR A 112 2.32 0.64 1.32
CA THR A 112 2.96 -0.67 1.17
C THR A 112 2.04 -1.72 0.53
N LEU A 113 0.73 -1.43 0.44
CA LEU A 113 -0.28 -2.31 -0.15
C LEU A 113 -0.58 -1.91 -1.62
N ILE A 114 -0.07 -0.78 -2.10
CA ILE A 114 -0.30 -0.34 -3.47
C ILE A 114 0.53 -1.20 -4.43
N PRO A 115 -0.09 -1.84 -5.45
CA PRO A 115 0.63 -2.57 -6.47
C PRO A 115 1.65 -1.70 -7.18
N SER A 116 2.82 -2.28 -7.46
CA SER A 116 3.88 -1.62 -8.21
C SER A 116 3.95 -2.13 -9.64
N ASP A 117 4.54 -1.35 -10.53
CA ASP A 117 4.71 -1.66 -11.96
C ASP A 117 5.45 -3.00 -12.23
N ASP A 118 6.34 -3.40 -11.33
CA ASP A 118 7.08 -4.66 -11.36
C ASP A 118 6.19 -5.90 -11.16
N LEU A 119 4.98 -5.73 -10.62
CA LEU A 119 3.99 -6.81 -10.52
C LEU A 119 3.26 -7.07 -11.84
N ILE A 120 3.21 -6.08 -12.73
CA ILE A 120 2.55 -6.18 -14.05
C ILE A 120 3.57 -6.45 -15.16
N ARG A 121 4.83 -6.00 -15.00
CA ARG A 121 5.88 -6.20 -16.01
C ARG A 121 6.44 -7.63 -15.94
N PRO A 122 6.33 -8.44 -17.01
CA PRO A 122 6.94 -9.77 -17.03
C PRO A 122 8.44 -9.69 -16.73
N ALA A 123 8.96 -10.68 -15.99
CA ALA A 123 10.38 -10.78 -15.59
C ALA A 123 11.39 -10.76 -16.75
N ALA A 124 10.93 -10.74 -18.00
CA ALA A 124 11.72 -10.70 -19.23
C ALA A 124 12.56 -9.42 -19.41
N HIS A 125 12.30 -8.33 -18.67
CA HIS A 125 13.08 -7.08 -18.73
C HIS A 125 13.96 -6.84 -17.51
N ARG A 126 14.31 -7.88 -16.74
CA ARG A 126 15.37 -7.79 -15.75
C ARG A 126 16.71 -7.85 -16.49
N SER A 127 17.19 -6.70 -16.96
CA SER A 127 18.54 -6.59 -17.53
C SER A 127 19.53 -7.28 -16.60
N VAL A 128 20.14 -8.34 -17.09
CA VAL A 128 21.25 -9.00 -16.42
C VAL A 128 22.38 -7.98 -16.35
N VAL A 129 22.63 -7.45 -15.16
CA VAL A 129 23.89 -6.76 -14.88
C VAL A 129 24.97 -7.81 -15.05
N THR A 130 25.67 -7.77 -16.18
CA THR A 130 26.85 -8.60 -16.39
C THR A 130 27.91 -8.07 -15.44
N LEU A 131 28.22 -8.81 -14.38
CA LEU A 131 29.40 -8.50 -13.57
C LEU A 131 30.64 -8.58 -14.47
N PRO A 132 31.57 -7.62 -14.40
CA PRO A 132 32.83 -7.73 -15.12
C PRO A 132 33.58 -8.99 -14.67
N ALA A 133 34.16 -9.71 -15.64
CA ALA A 133 34.99 -10.89 -15.38
C ALA A 133 36.14 -10.54 -14.43
N ALA A 134 36.36 -11.40 -13.43
CA ALA A 134 37.46 -11.26 -12.50
C ALA A 134 38.82 -11.29 -13.24
N PRO A 135 39.80 -10.47 -12.85
CA PRO A 135 41.13 -10.49 -13.47
C PRO A 135 41.82 -11.83 -13.19
N THR A 136 42.38 -12.43 -14.23
CA THR A 136 43.23 -13.63 -14.12
C THR A 136 44.56 -13.21 -13.51
N ILE A 137 44.86 -13.71 -12.31
CA ILE A 137 46.19 -13.59 -11.72
C ILE A 137 47.08 -14.65 -12.36
N GLU A 138 48.00 -14.22 -13.24
CA GLU A 138 49.07 -15.06 -13.77
C GLU A 138 50.02 -15.46 -12.63
N ARG A 139 50.24 -16.78 -12.49
CA ARG A 139 51.20 -17.34 -11.53
C ARG A 139 52.60 -17.29 -12.16
N PRO A 140 53.63 -16.75 -11.48
CA PRO A 140 54.99 -16.70 -11.99
C PRO A 140 55.56 -18.09 -12.28
N SER A 141 56.32 -18.17 -13.37
CA SER A 141 57.07 -19.34 -13.84
C SER A 141 58.27 -19.59 -12.92
N ASP A 142 58.28 -20.72 -12.22
CA ASP A 142 59.50 -21.21 -11.56
C ASP A 142 60.46 -21.73 -12.65
N ALA A 143 61.64 -21.12 -12.69
CA ALA A 143 62.80 -21.60 -13.42
C ALA A 143 63.58 -22.55 -12.50
N GLU A 144 63.82 -23.77 -12.95
CA GLU A 144 64.80 -24.67 -12.35
C GLU A 144 65.72 -25.25 -13.44
N ASP A 145 66.98 -25.33 -13.04
CA ASP A 145 68.25 -25.64 -13.72
C ASP A 145 68.32 -27.09 -14.27
#